data_AF-A0A1H2VWN2-F1
#
_entry.id   AF-A0A1H2VWN2-F1
#
_cell.length_a   1.000
_cell.length_b   1.000
_cell.length_c   1.000
_cell.angle_alpha   90.00
_cell.angle_beta   90.00
_cell.angle_gamma   90.00
#
_symmetry.space_group_name_H-M   'P 1'
#
loop_
_entity.id
_entity.type
_entity.pdbx_description
1 polymer ?
#
loop_
_entity_poly.entity_id
_entity_poly.type
_entity_poly.pdbx_seq_one_letter_code
_entity_poly.pdbx_strand_id
1 'polypeptide(L)'
;MNELFHKILLNNKIRNVPFLIMLGACDFLIVIFCLVISYIGAQSSVYNSPYLYIYLFMFSVGLYVIHAILDVMTQWDRGLIQTLKHIGFTTNETASFFVRKVVYLELFFHPVFFLVDMFIAVYLMPYIFPNFNGMTLQTALVAAILSIISMILSIIIHSWKEYRLVNFYDKSQITSTFTKRGLRRASTLLAIGILLMNLIIVLDDSVDAKTIANNETCTDYIVSKHRIEDNDTFSSSHPISRHEISKLKSFHCFKKGGLLSYNLNNNIQLLGRLPDQSPYLKVPYAGLGEDSYNFNLYGADSFIFKQMKILDGKINWKLLSTGKYIIYGAEYDHRGFAYSGKADKKWIHYHSGDRVTLNVNGKKKTFKIMATAETNHTTTEENAIDYQNSEVTFYLPLQIFNTLTNKQTQRFIFNVQGSTVDLDHYLKVNHFYVLSKKQIANSVNKKIKSSEQIGIVINAFISGLGLLCLINSFIIDVNIRRRDIWILRAVGMTNSEINLMLLKNGLFGFIKFFIFVIISNFVLLGTIKYLLKDIVGMRFLMNYFPMTVTILVVMFISAFIPVFAYQKGKDVERIENECF
;
A
#
# COMPACT_ATOMS: atom_id res chain seq x y z
N MET A 1 42.35 -35.51 -15.59
CA MET A 1 41.19 -35.36 -14.69
C MET A 1 41.09 -33.97 -14.06
N ASN A 2 42.15 -33.43 -13.42
CA ASN A 2 42.11 -32.11 -12.77
C ASN A 2 41.77 -30.94 -13.71
N GLU A 3 42.30 -30.94 -14.93
CA GLU A 3 42.05 -29.85 -15.89
C GLU A 3 40.61 -29.85 -16.42
N LEU A 4 40.05 -31.04 -16.69
CA LEU A 4 38.65 -31.23 -17.09
C LEU A 4 37.70 -30.80 -15.96
N PHE A 5 37.99 -31.20 -14.72
CA PHE A 5 37.22 -30.81 -13.54
C PHE A 5 37.28 -29.29 -13.30
N HIS A 6 38.44 -28.68 -13.49
CA HIS A 6 38.62 -27.23 -13.36
C HIS A 6 37.86 -26.45 -14.45
N LYS A 7 37.85 -26.96 -15.69
CA LYS A 7 37.10 -26.38 -16.81
C LYS A 7 35.58 -26.51 -16.62
N ILE A 8 35.12 -27.64 -16.08
CA ILE A 8 33.71 -27.87 -15.68
C ILE A 8 33.31 -26.90 -14.56
N LEU A 9 34.16 -26.69 -13.56
CA LEU A 9 33.94 -25.74 -12.46
C LEU A 9 33.87 -24.27 -12.94
N LEU A 10 34.76 -23.86 -13.85
CA LEU A 10 34.78 -22.51 -14.40
C LEU A 10 33.53 -22.22 -15.22
N ASN A 11 33.14 -23.16 -16.09
CA ASN A 11 31.94 -23.04 -16.89
C ASN A 11 30.67 -23.03 -16.02
N ASN A 12 30.68 -23.78 -14.91
CA ASN A 12 29.60 -23.76 -13.94
C ASN A 12 29.49 -22.41 -13.19
N LYS A 13 30.61 -21.74 -12.88
CA LYS A 13 30.59 -20.39 -12.28
C LYS A 13 29.90 -19.37 -13.18
N ILE A 14 30.24 -19.33 -14.46
CA ILE A 14 29.63 -18.42 -15.45
C ILE A 14 28.14 -18.72 -15.62
N ARG A 15 27.76 -20.00 -15.57
CA ARG A 15 26.36 -20.46 -15.67
C ARG A 15 25.45 -19.99 -14.52
N ASN A 16 25.99 -19.67 -13.34
CA ASN A 16 25.19 -19.24 -12.19
C ASN A 16 24.95 -17.73 -12.11
N VAL A 17 25.61 -16.94 -12.96
CA VAL A 17 25.50 -15.47 -12.96
C VAL A 17 24.04 -14.98 -13.08
N PRO A 18 23.17 -15.55 -13.94
CA PRO A 18 21.77 -15.13 -13.99
C PRO A 18 21.02 -15.39 -12.68
N PHE A 19 21.31 -16.49 -11.99
CA PHE A 19 20.67 -16.83 -10.71
C PHE A 19 21.14 -15.92 -9.58
N LEU A 20 22.43 -15.56 -9.56
CA LEU A 20 22.99 -14.56 -8.65
C LEU A 20 22.31 -13.19 -8.83
N ILE A 21 22.09 -12.76 -10.08
CA ILE A 21 21.36 -11.52 -10.38
C ILE A 21 19.91 -11.60 -9.88
N MET A 22 19.25 -12.74 -10.07
CA MET A 22 17.87 -12.93 -9.58
C MET A 22 17.77 -12.98 -8.05
N LEU A 23 18.76 -13.56 -7.36
CA LEU A 23 18.87 -13.53 -5.90
C LEU A 23 19.07 -12.10 -5.39
N GLY A 24 20.02 -11.34 -5.95
CA GLY A 24 20.19 -9.93 -5.59
C GLY A 24 18.95 -9.08 -5.86
N ALA A 25 18.24 -9.33 -6.96
CA ALA A 25 16.97 -8.65 -7.24
C ALA A 25 15.86 -8.99 -6.23
N CYS A 26 15.87 -10.17 -5.62
CA CYS A 26 14.95 -10.51 -4.52
C CYS A 26 15.28 -9.78 -3.23
N ASP A 27 16.57 -9.69 -2.90
CA ASP A 27 17.04 -8.96 -1.72
C ASP A 27 16.65 -7.49 -1.83
N PHE A 28 16.86 -6.90 -3.02
CA PHE A 28 16.43 -5.55 -3.32
C PHE A 28 14.92 -5.35 -3.13
N LEU A 29 14.12 -6.34 -3.51
CA LEU A 29 12.67 -6.34 -3.36
C LEU A 29 12.26 -6.32 -1.88
N ILE A 30 12.95 -7.09 -1.01
CA ILE A 30 12.77 -7.06 0.45
C ILE A 30 13.09 -5.67 1.00
N VAL A 31 14.20 -5.07 0.58
CA VAL A 31 14.61 -3.73 1.02
C VAL A 31 13.60 -2.65 0.57
N ILE A 32 13.12 -2.70 -0.69
CA ILE A 32 12.06 -1.80 -1.17
C ILE A 32 10.81 -1.92 -0.31
N PHE A 33 10.38 -3.14 0.02
CA PHE A 33 9.19 -3.31 0.85
C PHE A 33 9.36 -2.70 2.24
N CYS A 34 10.52 -2.87 2.87
CA CYS A 34 10.80 -2.25 4.15
C CYS A 34 10.80 -0.71 4.07
N LEU A 35 11.28 -0.13 2.96
CA LEU A 35 11.18 1.31 2.70
C LEU A 35 9.72 1.78 2.57
N VAL A 36 8.90 1.06 1.80
CA VAL A 36 7.47 1.39 1.61
C VAL A 36 6.74 1.35 2.94
N ILE A 37 7.03 0.38 3.80
CA ILE A 37 6.43 0.31 5.12
C ILE A 37 6.94 1.45 6.03
N SER A 38 8.23 1.82 5.94
CA SER A 38 8.77 2.99 6.64
C SER A 38 8.07 4.29 6.23
N TYR A 39 7.78 4.44 4.94
CA TYR A 39 7.03 5.59 4.41
C TYR A 39 5.59 5.65 4.94
N ILE A 40 4.88 4.51 4.92
CA ILE A 40 3.52 4.42 5.46
C ILE A 40 3.53 4.71 6.98
N GLY A 41 4.48 4.13 7.71
CA GLY A 41 4.61 4.31 9.15
C GLY A 41 4.93 5.75 9.57
N ALA A 42 5.67 6.51 8.76
CA ALA A 42 5.95 7.93 9.02
C ALA A 42 4.72 8.83 8.85
N GLN A 43 3.69 8.39 8.11
CA GLN A 43 2.50 9.18 7.81
C GLN A 43 1.30 8.88 8.73
N SER A 44 1.41 7.85 9.58
CA SER A 44 0.36 7.44 10.51
C SER A 44 0.88 7.45 11.95
N SER A 45 0.29 8.26 12.82
CA SER A 45 0.63 8.35 14.26
C SER A 45 0.16 7.15 15.09
N VAL A 46 -0.10 5.98 14.49
CA VAL A 46 -0.61 4.79 15.20
C VAL A 46 0.47 3.73 15.28
N TYR A 47 1.33 3.84 16.30
CA TYR A 47 2.24 2.78 16.72
C TYR A 47 1.47 1.67 17.47
N ASN A 48 1.20 0.54 16.79
CA ASN A 48 1.34 -0.86 17.29
C ASN A 48 0.41 -1.85 16.56
N SER A 49 0.96 -3.05 16.27
CA SER A 49 0.31 -4.30 15.79
C SER A 49 0.20 -4.57 14.27
N PRO A 50 -0.41 -3.74 13.40
CA PRO A 50 -0.70 -4.14 12.01
C PRO A 50 0.54 -4.21 11.11
N TYR A 51 1.61 -3.48 11.45
CA TYR A 51 2.84 -3.48 10.65
C TYR A 51 3.56 -4.82 10.64
N LEU A 52 3.54 -5.56 11.76
CA LEU A 52 4.18 -6.88 11.83
C LEU A 52 3.55 -7.85 10.82
N TYR A 53 2.22 -7.82 10.66
CA TYR A 53 1.53 -8.65 9.68
C TYR A 53 1.89 -8.27 8.24
N ILE A 54 2.07 -6.98 7.96
CA ILE A 54 2.52 -6.50 6.65
C ILE A 54 3.95 -6.96 6.39
N TYR A 55 4.86 -6.81 7.35
CA TYR A 55 6.24 -7.32 7.25
C TYR A 55 6.28 -8.83 7.05
N LEU A 56 5.50 -9.61 7.81
CA LEU A 56 5.42 -11.06 7.68
C LEU A 56 4.86 -11.51 6.32
N PHE A 57 3.82 -10.82 5.83
CA PHE A 57 3.26 -11.09 4.51
C PHE A 57 4.28 -10.80 3.40
N MET A 58 4.95 -9.64 3.44
CA MET A 58 5.99 -9.28 2.47
C MET A 58 7.18 -10.24 2.52
N PHE A 59 7.62 -10.62 3.73
CA PHE A 59 8.65 -11.62 3.93
C PHE A 59 8.26 -12.99 3.35
N SER A 60 7.00 -13.39 3.50
CA SER A 60 6.49 -14.65 2.93
C SER A 60 6.52 -14.64 1.39
N VAL A 61 6.23 -13.49 0.78
CA VAL A 61 6.34 -13.30 -0.67
C VAL A 61 7.80 -13.39 -1.11
N GLY A 62 8.72 -12.68 -0.43
CA GLY A 62 10.16 -12.74 -0.70
C GLY A 62 10.72 -14.17 -0.62
N LEU A 63 10.39 -14.90 0.45
CA LEU A 63 10.76 -16.31 0.60
C LEU A 63 10.21 -17.19 -0.53
N TYR A 64 8.97 -16.93 -0.98
CA TYR A 64 8.40 -17.66 -2.10
C TYR A 64 9.16 -17.40 -3.40
N VAL A 65 9.56 -16.16 -3.66
CA VAL A 65 10.35 -15.79 -4.86
C VAL A 65 11.72 -16.46 -4.82
N ILE A 66 12.42 -16.38 -3.69
CA ILE A 66 13.71 -17.07 -3.48
C ILE A 66 13.53 -18.56 -3.73
N HIS A 67 12.51 -19.18 -3.13
CA HIS A 67 12.26 -20.60 -3.31
C HIS A 67 11.99 -20.99 -4.77
N ALA A 68 11.29 -20.14 -5.53
CA ALA A 68 11.04 -20.35 -6.96
C ALA A 68 12.35 -20.27 -7.76
N ILE A 69 13.22 -19.29 -7.48
CA ILE A 69 14.54 -19.16 -8.13
C ILE A 69 15.42 -20.37 -7.84
N LEU A 70 15.47 -20.80 -6.57
CA LEU A 70 16.26 -21.96 -6.16
C LEU A 70 15.77 -23.26 -6.79
N ASP A 71 14.47 -23.42 -7.03
CA ASP A 71 13.97 -24.57 -7.81
C ASP A 71 14.48 -24.55 -9.25
N VAL A 72 14.49 -23.38 -9.89
CA VAL A 72 15.01 -23.26 -11.26
C VAL A 72 16.51 -23.52 -11.28
N MET A 73 17.26 -23.01 -10.29
CA MET A 73 18.70 -23.25 -10.16
C MET A 73 19.02 -24.74 -9.94
N THR A 74 18.34 -25.41 -9.02
CA THR A 74 18.52 -26.85 -8.78
C THR A 74 18.18 -27.70 -10.01
N GLN A 75 17.20 -27.27 -10.82
CA GLN A 75 16.90 -27.94 -12.09
C GLN A 75 18.00 -27.71 -13.14
N TRP A 76 18.60 -26.53 -13.18
CA TRP A 76 19.70 -26.19 -14.07
C TRP A 76 20.97 -27.01 -13.78
N ASP A 77 21.24 -27.29 -12.50
CA ASP A 77 22.41 -28.05 -12.04
C ASP A 77 22.32 -29.57 -12.29
N ARG A 78 21.17 -30.09 -12.71
CA ARG A 78 20.96 -31.52 -12.99
C ARG A 78 21.95 -32.12 -13.98
N GLY A 79 22.24 -31.42 -15.08
CA GLY A 79 23.20 -31.92 -16.07
C GLY A 79 24.60 -32.13 -15.48
N LEU A 80 24.99 -31.26 -14.54
CA LEU A 80 26.27 -31.37 -13.86
C LEU A 80 26.30 -32.52 -12.84
N ILE A 81 25.19 -32.74 -12.11
CA ILE A 81 25.01 -33.90 -11.24
C ILE A 81 25.18 -35.20 -12.03
N GLN A 82 24.60 -35.29 -13.24
CA GLN A 82 24.74 -36.46 -14.11
C GLN A 82 26.20 -36.71 -14.51
N THR A 83 26.91 -35.67 -14.97
CA THR A 83 28.33 -35.82 -15.34
C THR A 83 29.19 -36.23 -14.16
N LEU A 84 28.97 -35.67 -12.97
CA LEU A 84 29.76 -36.02 -11.78
C LEU A 84 29.53 -37.48 -11.35
N LYS A 85 28.28 -37.96 -11.38
CA LYS A 85 27.98 -39.39 -11.13
C LYS A 85 28.60 -40.30 -12.18
N HIS A 86 28.59 -39.91 -13.46
CA HIS A 86 29.24 -40.68 -14.53
C HIS A 86 30.78 -40.75 -14.38
N ILE A 87 31.40 -39.72 -13.80
CA ILE A 87 32.84 -39.68 -13.50
C ILE A 87 33.18 -40.53 -12.26
N GLY A 88 32.19 -41.06 -11.54
CA GLY A 88 32.37 -41.98 -10.41
C GLY A 88 32.25 -41.36 -9.03
N PHE A 89 31.78 -40.10 -8.91
CA PHE A 89 31.54 -39.49 -7.59
C PHE A 89 30.38 -40.17 -6.87
N THR A 90 30.52 -40.36 -5.56
CA THR A 90 29.44 -40.89 -4.70
C THR A 90 28.31 -39.87 -4.52
N THR A 91 27.13 -40.35 -4.11
CA THR A 91 25.97 -39.49 -3.79
C THR A 91 26.29 -38.48 -2.69
N ASN A 92 27.06 -38.88 -1.68
CA ASN A 92 27.44 -38.00 -0.57
C ASN A 92 28.44 -36.94 -1.01
N GLU A 93 29.43 -37.28 -1.84
CA GLU A 93 30.41 -36.31 -2.37
C GLU A 93 29.75 -35.30 -3.32
N THR A 94 28.87 -35.76 -4.20
CA THR A 94 28.10 -34.87 -5.08
C THR A 94 27.18 -33.95 -4.29
N ALA A 95 26.42 -34.47 -3.33
CA ALA A 95 25.55 -33.63 -2.50
C ALA A 95 26.35 -32.61 -1.67
N SER A 96 27.47 -33.03 -1.06
CA SER A 96 28.35 -32.14 -0.29
C SER A 96 28.93 -31.01 -1.16
N PHE A 97 29.30 -31.31 -2.41
CA PHE A 97 29.79 -30.31 -3.36
C PHE A 97 28.76 -29.21 -3.63
N PHE A 98 27.51 -29.58 -3.90
CA PHE A 98 26.44 -28.63 -4.20
C PHE A 98 25.99 -27.83 -2.97
N VAL A 99 25.85 -28.49 -1.81
CA VAL A 99 25.58 -27.81 -0.54
C VAL A 99 26.65 -26.76 -0.23
N ARG A 100 27.94 -27.09 -0.38
CA ARG A 100 29.04 -26.14 -0.20
C ARG A 100 28.99 -24.99 -1.20
N LYS A 101 28.63 -25.26 -2.46
CA LYS A 101 28.44 -24.23 -3.50
C LYS A 101 27.34 -23.25 -3.10
N VAL A 102 26.19 -23.75 -2.66
CA VAL A 102 25.06 -22.91 -2.23
C VAL A 102 25.40 -22.09 -1.00
N VAL A 103 25.97 -22.72 0.03
CA VAL A 103 26.42 -22.00 1.24
C VAL A 103 27.41 -20.89 0.89
N TYR A 104 28.36 -21.17 -0.02
CA TYR A 104 29.32 -20.15 -0.47
C TYR A 104 28.64 -19.00 -1.23
N LEU A 105 27.71 -19.31 -2.14
CA LEU A 105 26.99 -18.29 -2.91
C LEU A 105 26.14 -17.40 -2.00
N GLU A 106 25.36 -18.00 -1.10
CA GLU A 106 24.48 -17.28 -0.18
C GLU A 106 25.29 -16.48 0.85
N LEU A 107 26.29 -17.08 1.51
CA LEU A 107 27.07 -16.41 2.57
C LEU A 107 27.93 -15.25 2.04
N PHE A 108 28.39 -15.33 0.79
CA PHE A 108 29.25 -14.29 0.20
C PHE A 108 28.44 -13.21 -0.52
N PHE A 109 27.49 -13.59 -1.38
CA PHE A 109 26.80 -12.61 -2.23
C PHE A 109 25.59 -11.96 -1.55
N HIS A 110 24.87 -12.66 -0.68
CA HIS A 110 23.67 -12.12 -0.03
C HIS A 110 23.97 -10.90 0.87
N PRO A 111 25.04 -10.88 1.69
CA PRO A 111 25.43 -9.67 2.44
C PRO A 111 25.87 -8.51 1.55
N VAL A 112 26.54 -8.83 0.43
CA VAL A 112 26.98 -7.82 -0.54
C VAL A 112 25.77 -7.19 -1.23
N PHE A 113 24.81 -7.99 -1.68
CA PHE A 113 23.55 -7.49 -2.25
C PHE A 113 22.80 -6.67 -1.24
N PHE A 114 22.62 -7.14 0.00
CA PHE A 114 21.95 -6.38 1.05
C PHE A 114 22.58 -4.99 1.28
N LEU A 115 23.92 -4.89 1.30
CA LEU A 115 24.60 -3.59 1.44
C LEU A 115 24.40 -2.68 0.23
N VAL A 116 24.48 -3.22 -0.98
CA VAL A 116 24.22 -2.48 -2.22
C VAL A 116 22.77 -2.00 -2.28
N ASP A 117 21.84 -2.87 -1.92
CA ASP A 117 20.40 -2.59 -1.90
C ASP A 117 20.05 -1.55 -0.85
N MET A 118 20.64 -1.63 0.34
CA MET A 118 20.54 -0.60 1.39
C MET A 118 21.09 0.75 0.90
N PHE A 119 22.20 0.75 0.16
CA PHE A 119 22.74 1.98 -0.42
C PHE A 119 21.78 2.60 -1.44
N ILE A 120 21.26 1.79 -2.37
CA ILE A 120 20.26 2.25 -3.36
C ILE A 120 19.00 2.77 -2.65
N ALA A 121 18.53 2.04 -1.64
CA ALA A 121 17.35 2.37 -0.86
C ALA A 121 17.49 3.68 -0.06
N VAL A 122 18.65 3.93 0.54
CA VAL A 122 18.86 5.13 1.37
C VAL A 122 19.22 6.34 0.52
N TYR A 123 20.02 6.18 -0.55
CA TYR A 123 20.55 7.31 -1.31
C TYR A 123 19.84 7.57 -2.64
N LEU A 124 19.46 6.52 -3.38
CA LEU A 124 18.88 6.67 -4.73
C LEU A 124 17.36 6.85 -4.67
N MET A 125 16.67 6.09 -3.81
CA MET A 125 15.21 6.13 -3.72
C MET A 125 14.64 7.49 -3.32
N PRO A 126 15.21 8.27 -2.37
CA PRO A 126 14.71 9.61 -2.06
C PRO A 126 14.84 10.58 -3.25
N TYR A 127 15.78 10.35 -4.17
CA TYR A 127 15.92 11.15 -5.38
C TYR A 127 14.84 10.79 -6.43
N ILE A 128 14.52 9.50 -6.56
CA ILE A 128 13.46 9.01 -7.47
C ILE A 128 12.07 9.34 -6.91
N PHE A 129 11.91 9.26 -5.59
CA PHE A 129 10.65 9.48 -4.87
C PHE A 129 10.85 10.51 -3.74
N PRO A 130 10.74 11.82 -4.04
CA PRO A 130 11.01 12.90 -3.08
C PRO A 130 10.12 12.91 -1.84
N ASN A 131 8.99 12.17 -1.87
CA ASN A 131 8.09 12.07 -0.74
C ASN A 131 8.53 11.00 0.27
N PHE A 132 9.48 10.11 -0.07
CA PHE A 132 9.97 9.10 0.88
C PHE A 132 10.94 9.73 1.87
N ASN A 133 10.50 9.84 3.12
CA ASN A 133 11.43 10.01 4.24
C ASN A 133 12.29 8.73 4.29
N GLY A 134 13.61 8.88 4.24
CA GLY A 134 14.55 7.77 4.19
C GLY A 134 14.32 6.71 5.29
N MET A 135 14.95 5.55 5.12
CA MET A 135 14.78 4.42 6.04
C MET A 135 15.20 4.80 7.47
N THR A 136 14.31 4.59 8.44
CA THR A 136 14.64 4.79 9.87
C THR A 136 15.58 3.69 10.36
N LEU A 137 16.38 3.96 11.41
CA LEU A 137 17.27 2.95 11.99
C LEU A 137 16.53 1.67 12.41
N GLN A 138 15.31 1.81 12.94
CA GLN A 138 14.49 0.67 13.34
C GLN A 138 14.06 -0.19 12.14
N THR A 139 13.62 0.44 11.04
CA THR A 139 13.21 -0.29 9.83
C THR A 139 14.40 -0.93 9.12
N ALA A 140 15.56 -0.28 9.12
CA ALA A 140 16.83 -0.84 8.65
C ALA A 140 17.25 -2.09 9.44
N LEU A 141 17.14 -2.07 10.78
CA LEU A 141 17.44 -3.22 11.63
C LEU A 141 16.48 -4.40 11.37
N VAL A 142 15.18 -4.12 11.22
CA VAL A 142 14.19 -5.16 10.88
C VAL A 142 14.49 -5.76 9.50
N ALA A 143 14.82 -4.94 8.50
CA ALA A 143 15.20 -5.41 7.18
C ALA A 143 16.45 -6.30 7.22
N ALA A 144 17.47 -5.91 8.00
CA ALA A 144 18.68 -6.71 8.19
C ALA A 144 18.38 -8.07 8.84
N ILE A 145 17.57 -8.09 9.91
CA ILE A 145 17.16 -9.34 10.57
C ILE A 145 16.38 -10.24 9.61
N LEU A 146 15.41 -9.69 8.88
CA LEU A 146 14.63 -10.46 7.90
C LEU A 146 15.51 -10.98 6.77
N SER A 147 16.47 -10.19 6.26
CA SER A 147 17.43 -10.64 5.25
C SER A 147 18.30 -11.80 5.77
N ILE A 148 18.78 -11.72 7.01
CA ILE A 148 19.57 -12.81 7.62
C ILE A 148 18.71 -14.07 7.80
N ILE A 149 17.48 -13.93 8.27
CA ILE A 149 16.55 -15.06 8.40
C ILE A 149 16.26 -15.67 7.02
N SER A 150 16.05 -14.83 6.00
CA SER A 150 15.85 -15.24 4.61
C SER A 150 17.03 -16.08 4.10
N MET A 151 18.26 -15.59 4.30
CA MET A 151 19.50 -16.28 3.95
C MET A 151 19.62 -17.65 4.66
N ILE A 152 19.32 -17.71 5.96
CA ILE A 152 19.41 -18.96 6.71
C ILE A 152 18.37 -19.97 6.18
N LEU A 153 17.13 -19.52 5.97
CA LEU A 153 16.08 -20.36 5.40
C LEU A 153 16.41 -20.81 3.97
N SER A 154 16.94 -19.92 3.13
CA SER A 154 17.33 -20.25 1.75
C SER A 154 18.37 -21.37 1.76
N ILE A 155 19.43 -21.25 2.58
CA ILE A 155 20.47 -22.27 2.74
C ILE A 155 19.88 -23.60 3.21
N ILE A 156 19.06 -23.60 4.26
CA ILE A 156 18.48 -24.83 4.82
C ILE A 156 17.62 -25.55 3.77
N ILE A 157 16.71 -24.81 3.13
CA ILE A 157 15.77 -25.36 2.15
C ILE A 157 16.52 -25.89 0.92
N HIS A 158 17.49 -25.12 0.42
CA HIS A 158 18.25 -25.47 -0.77
C HIS A 158 19.14 -26.69 -0.54
N SER A 159 19.88 -26.71 0.56
CA SER A 159 20.77 -27.82 0.92
C SER A 159 19.97 -29.12 1.05
N TRP A 160 18.80 -29.05 1.69
CA TRP A 160 17.90 -30.19 1.80
C TRP A 160 17.39 -30.67 0.44
N LYS A 161 16.98 -29.76 -0.46
CA LYS A 161 16.50 -30.13 -1.80
C LYS A 161 17.58 -30.77 -2.66
N GLU A 162 18.79 -30.22 -2.68
CA GLU A 162 19.91 -30.77 -3.46
C GLU A 162 20.29 -32.16 -2.98
N TYR A 163 20.40 -32.34 -1.66
CA TYR A 163 20.64 -33.64 -1.06
C TYR A 163 19.58 -34.66 -1.48
N ARG A 164 18.30 -34.24 -1.47
CA ARG A 164 17.18 -35.09 -1.88
C ARG A 164 17.20 -35.41 -3.37
N LEU A 165 17.54 -34.43 -4.23
CA LEU A 165 17.66 -34.60 -5.69
C LEU A 165 18.76 -35.58 -6.07
N VAL A 166 19.94 -35.48 -5.46
CA VAL A 166 21.08 -36.38 -5.70
C VAL A 166 20.73 -37.82 -5.31
N ASN A 167 20.02 -38.01 -4.21
CA ASN A 167 19.53 -39.33 -3.77
C ASN A 167 18.41 -39.89 -4.65
N PHE A 168 17.52 -39.05 -5.18
CA PHE A 168 16.46 -39.50 -6.08
C PHE A 168 16.95 -39.92 -7.46
N TYR A 169 18.14 -39.48 -7.87
CA TYR A 169 18.68 -39.81 -9.18
C TYR A 169 18.96 -41.31 -9.36
N ASP A 170 19.17 -42.05 -8.27
CA ASP A 170 19.33 -43.52 -8.33
C ASP A 170 17.99 -44.24 -8.57
N LYS A 171 16.85 -43.52 -8.48
CA LYS A 171 15.50 -44.03 -8.76
C LYS A 171 14.95 -43.34 -10.02
N SER A 172 15.20 -43.95 -11.17
CA SER A 172 14.96 -43.45 -12.54
C SER A 172 13.57 -42.84 -12.87
N GLN A 173 12.53 -43.06 -12.06
CA GLN A 173 11.15 -42.62 -12.36
C GLN A 173 10.72 -41.26 -11.76
N ILE A 174 11.50 -40.63 -10.86
CA ILE A 174 11.06 -39.44 -10.09
C ILE A 174 11.43 -38.09 -10.76
N THR A 175 12.03 -38.11 -11.95
CA THR A 175 12.65 -36.93 -12.58
C THR A 175 11.68 -35.98 -13.29
N SER A 176 10.58 -36.49 -13.85
CA SER A 176 9.56 -35.72 -14.60
C SER A 176 8.57 -34.95 -13.72
N THR A 177 8.38 -35.38 -12.47
CA THR A 177 7.50 -34.71 -11.50
C THR A 177 8.14 -33.45 -10.93
N PHE A 178 9.47 -33.44 -10.77
CA PHE A 178 10.19 -32.30 -10.20
C PHE A 178 10.40 -31.17 -11.22
N THR A 179 10.56 -31.46 -12.53
CA THR A 179 10.57 -30.42 -13.58
C THR A 179 9.22 -29.70 -13.67
N LYS A 180 8.12 -30.46 -13.66
CA LYS A 180 6.74 -29.93 -13.64
C LYS A 180 6.47 -29.04 -12.41
N ARG A 181 7.15 -29.24 -11.28
CA ARG A 181 7.01 -28.41 -10.07
C ARG A 181 7.67 -27.03 -10.21
N GLY A 182 8.88 -26.95 -10.77
CA GLY A 182 9.55 -25.64 -10.98
C GLY A 182 8.81 -24.78 -12.00
N LEU A 183 8.37 -25.37 -13.12
CA LEU A 183 7.56 -24.66 -14.11
C LEU A 183 6.24 -24.14 -13.51
N ARG A 184 5.56 -24.95 -12.67
CA ARG A 184 4.36 -24.49 -11.95
C ARG A 184 4.66 -23.30 -11.05
N ARG A 185 5.74 -23.34 -10.27
CA ARG A 185 6.13 -22.25 -9.35
C ARG A 185 6.50 -20.96 -10.08
N ALA A 186 7.24 -21.06 -11.18
CA ALA A 186 7.52 -19.92 -12.05
C ALA A 186 6.23 -19.30 -12.62
N SER A 187 5.31 -20.16 -13.10
CA SER A 187 4.02 -19.69 -13.62
C SER A 187 3.14 -19.06 -12.53
N THR A 188 3.12 -19.58 -11.31
CA THR A 188 2.35 -18.97 -10.21
C THR A 188 2.96 -17.67 -9.73
N LEU A 189 4.29 -17.53 -9.71
CA LEU A 189 4.96 -16.26 -9.41
C LEU A 189 4.58 -15.19 -10.42
N LEU A 190 4.62 -15.53 -11.72
CA LEU A 190 4.20 -14.62 -12.78
C LEU A 190 2.71 -14.28 -12.69
N ALA A 191 1.85 -15.26 -12.38
CA ALA A 191 0.42 -15.01 -12.16
C ALA A 191 0.18 -14.04 -11.00
N ILE A 192 0.90 -14.20 -9.88
CA ILE A 192 0.82 -13.29 -8.73
C ILE A 192 1.21 -11.87 -9.15
N GLY A 193 2.29 -11.69 -9.91
CA GLY A 193 2.67 -10.39 -10.46
C GLY A 193 1.55 -9.76 -11.27
N ILE A 194 1.03 -10.47 -12.28
CA ILE A 194 -0.07 -9.96 -13.13
C ILE A 194 -1.31 -9.58 -12.32
N LEU A 195 -1.69 -10.41 -11.34
CA LEU A 195 -2.86 -10.16 -10.49
C LEU A 195 -2.65 -8.95 -9.57
N LEU A 196 -1.45 -8.78 -9.01
CA LEU A 196 -1.10 -7.61 -8.20
C LEU A 196 -1.08 -6.33 -9.03
N MET A 197 -0.58 -6.38 -10.26
CA MET A 197 -0.65 -5.25 -11.19
C MET A 197 -2.09 -4.79 -11.40
N ASN A 198 -2.97 -5.76 -11.70
CA ASN A 198 -4.37 -5.45 -11.95
C ASN A 198 -5.07 -4.92 -10.69
N LEU A 199 -4.73 -5.47 -9.52
CA LEU A 199 -5.23 -4.99 -8.23
C LEU A 199 -4.89 -3.51 -8.01
N ILE A 200 -3.63 -3.12 -8.17
CA ILE A 200 -3.17 -1.74 -7.95
C ILE A 200 -3.93 -0.77 -8.86
N ILE A 201 -3.99 -1.08 -10.15
CA ILE A 201 -4.63 -0.21 -11.15
C ILE A 201 -6.13 -0.08 -10.89
N VAL A 202 -6.81 -1.20 -10.58
CA VAL A 202 -8.24 -1.16 -10.24
C VAL A 202 -8.49 -0.38 -8.97
N LEU A 203 -7.64 -0.50 -7.94
CA LEU A 203 -7.80 0.26 -6.71
C LEU A 203 -7.57 1.75 -6.94
N ASP A 204 -6.49 2.13 -7.62
CA ASP A 204 -6.15 3.53 -7.89
C ASP A 204 -7.20 4.21 -8.79
N ASP A 205 -7.62 3.55 -9.87
CA ASP A 205 -8.69 4.04 -10.75
C ASP A 205 -10.04 4.12 -10.02
N SER A 206 -10.25 3.28 -8.99
CA SER A 206 -11.51 3.27 -8.25
C SER A 206 -11.67 4.44 -7.28
N VAL A 207 -10.61 5.20 -6.99
CA VAL A 207 -10.69 6.35 -6.06
C VAL A 207 -11.22 7.59 -6.78
N ASP A 208 -12.41 8.06 -6.40
CA ASP A 208 -12.96 9.32 -6.89
C ASP A 208 -12.64 10.49 -5.94
N ALA A 209 -11.53 11.15 -6.23
CA ALA A 209 -11.04 12.31 -5.47
C ALA A 209 -12.07 13.44 -5.33
N LYS A 210 -12.99 13.61 -6.31
CA LYS A 210 -14.04 14.64 -6.23
C LYS A 210 -15.13 14.24 -5.25
N THR A 211 -15.53 12.98 -5.26
CA THR A 211 -16.52 12.47 -4.30
C THR A 211 -15.96 12.52 -2.87
N ILE A 212 -14.67 12.19 -2.68
CA ILE A 212 -13.98 12.34 -1.39
C ILE A 212 -13.97 13.81 -0.93
N ALA A 213 -13.53 14.73 -1.79
CA ALA A 213 -13.46 16.16 -1.44
C ALA A 213 -14.83 16.76 -1.08
N ASN A 214 -15.89 16.31 -1.76
CA ASN A 214 -17.26 16.73 -1.46
C ASN A 214 -17.81 16.15 -0.16
N ASN A 215 -17.33 14.99 0.26
CA ASN A 215 -17.75 14.38 1.51
C ASN A 215 -16.98 14.96 2.70
N GLU A 216 -15.69 15.27 2.53
CA GLU A 216 -14.88 15.90 3.57
C GLU A 216 -15.32 17.33 3.87
N THR A 217 -15.72 18.10 2.84
CA THR A 217 -16.09 19.51 3.02
C THR A 217 -17.42 19.90 2.38
N CYS A 218 -18.28 20.55 3.18
CA CYS A 218 -19.55 21.11 2.70
C CYS A 218 -19.38 22.41 1.91
N THR A 219 -18.26 23.11 2.10
CA THR A 219 -17.93 24.38 1.43
C THR A 219 -16.75 24.29 0.49
N ASP A 220 -16.60 25.30 -0.37
CA ASP A 220 -15.50 25.33 -1.35
C ASP A 220 -14.16 25.73 -0.72
N TYR A 221 -14.16 26.68 0.23
CA TYR A 221 -12.97 27.23 0.88
C TYR A 221 -13.12 27.35 2.40
N ILE A 222 -12.09 26.91 3.11
CA ILE A 222 -11.86 27.16 4.54
C ILE A 222 -10.52 27.86 4.65
N VAL A 223 -10.50 29.05 5.25
CA VAL A 223 -9.31 29.90 5.35
C VAL A 223 -9.01 30.21 6.81
N SER A 224 -7.76 30.03 7.24
CA SER A 224 -7.23 30.40 8.55
C SER A 224 -5.84 31.05 8.41
N LYS A 225 -5.35 31.72 9.47
CA LYS A 225 -3.98 32.26 9.50
C LYS A 225 -2.92 31.22 9.87
N HIS A 226 -3.32 30.12 10.50
CA HIS A 226 -2.39 29.08 10.93
C HIS A 226 -2.97 27.69 10.70
N ARG A 227 -2.06 26.72 10.47
CA ARG A 227 -2.37 25.31 10.30
C ARG A 227 -2.34 24.65 11.68
N ILE A 228 -3.27 23.74 11.93
CA ILE A 228 -3.47 23.09 13.24
C ILE A 228 -2.81 21.70 13.21
N GLU A 229 -1.59 21.59 12.66
CA GLU A 229 -0.97 20.28 12.41
C GLU A 229 0.30 19.96 13.17
N ASP A 230 0.85 20.85 13.98
CA ASP A 230 2.04 20.50 14.76
C ASP A 230 1.79 20.80 16.23
N ASN A 231 2.39 20.00 17.11
CA ASN A 231 2.36 20.05 18.59
C ASN A 231 2.78 21.42 19.20
N ASP A 232 2.86 22.48 18.40
CA ASP A 232 3.07 23.84 18.85
C ASP A 232 1.80 24.36 19.53
N THR A 233 2.00 24.82 20.75
CA THR A 233 0.99 25.43 21.61
C THR A 233 0.18 26.47 20.83
N PHE A 234 -1.15 26.30 20.85
CA PHE A 234 -2.14 27.29 20.44
C PHE A 234 -1.66 28.72 20.71
N SER A 235 -1.12 29.40 19.69
CA SER A 235 -0.95 30.83 19.80
C SER A 235 -2.23 31.45 19.27
N SER A 236 -3.00 32.06 20.17
CA SER A 236 -4.08 33.00 19.83
C SER A 236 -3.57 34.25 19.08
N SER A 237 -2.31 34.24 18.63
CA SER A 237 -1.65 35.35 18.01
C SER A 237 -2.14 35.44 16.56
N HIS A 238 -3.02 36.41 16.33
CA HIS A 238 -3.56 36.85 15.04
C HIS A 238 -4.73 36.02 14.48
N PRO A 239 -5.96 36.22 15.01
CA PRO A 239 -7.17 35.83 14.30
C PRO A 239 -7.27 36.54 12.93
N ILE A 240 -8.07 35.99 12.01
CA ILE A 240 -8.40 36.69 10.76
C ILE A 240 -9.11 38.00 11.11
N SER A 241 -8.55 39.11 10.66
CA SER A 241 -9.08 40.45 10.92
C SER A 241 -10.36 40.72 10.13
N ARG A 242 -11.18 41.66 10.64
CA ARG A 242 -12.39 42.11 9.93
C ARG A 242 -12.08 42.69 8.55
N HIS A 243 -10.92 43.33 8.38
CA HIS A 243 -10.47 43.87 7.10
C HIS A 243 -10.12 42.75 6.11
N GLU A 244 -9.46 41.69 6.55
CA GLU A 244 -9.15 40.55 5.69
C GLU A 244 -10.46 39.85 5.25
N ILE A 245 -11.43 39.70 6.15
CA ILE A 245 -12.75 39.14 5.83
C ILE A 245 -13.50 40.03 4.83
N SER A 246 -13.49 41.36 4.99
CA SER A 246 -14.16 42.26 4.05
C SER A 246 -13.52 42.22 2.67
N LYS A 247 -12.19 42.10 2.61
CA LYS A 247 -11.45 41.92 1.35
C LYS A 247 -11.73 40.56 0.70
N LEU A 248 -11.84 39.48 1.47
CA LEU A 248 -12.26 38.17 0.94
C LEU A 248 -13.69 38.21 0.37
N LYS A 249 -14.59 38.98 1.00
CA LYS A 249 -15.96 39.19 0.53
C LYS A 249 -16.07 40.07 -0.72
N SER A 250 -15.08 40.92 -1.01
CA SER A 250 -15.11 41.83 -2.16
C SER A 250 -14.73 41.17 -3.48
N PHE A 251 -14.15 39.96 -3.47
CA PHE A 251 -13.85 39.23 -4.70
C PHE A 251 -15.14 38.85 -5.45
N HIS A 252 -15.16 39.02 -6.77
CA HIS A 252 -16.31 38.69 -7.61
C HIS A 252 -16.73 37.21 -7.49
N CYS A 253 -15.78 36.33 -7.19
CA CYS A 253 -16.05 34.91 -7.00
C CYS A 253 -16.72 34.58 -5.67
N PHE A 254 -16.81 35.50 -4.70
CA PHE A 254 -17.43 35.23 -3.41
C PHE A 254 -18.96 35.14 -3.53
N LYS A 255 -19.55 34.06 -2.99
CA LYS A 255 -21.00 33.87 -2.98
C LYS A 255 -21.60 34.12 -1.60
N LYS A 256 -21.26 33.25 -0.63
CA LYS A 256 -21.74 33.32 0.77
C LYS A 256 -20.71 32.66 1.68
N GLY A 257 -20.60 33.15 2.91
CA GLY A 257 -19.65 32.65 3.90
C GLY A 257 -20.04 32.98 5.33
N GLY A 258 -19.34 32.38 6.29
CA GLY A 258 -19.53 32.55 7.72
C GLY A 258 -18.25 32.28 8.49
N LEU A 259 -18.22 32.71 9.75
CA LEU A 259 -17.11 32.52 10.66
C LEU A 259 -17.35 31.31 11.57
N LEU A 260 -16.27 30.55 11.79
CA LEU A 260 -16.19 29.51 12.80
C LEU A 260 -15.12 29.90 13.82
N SER A 261 -15.54 29.91 15.08
CA SER A 261 -14.71 30.15 16.24
C SER A 261 -14.69 28.89 17.10
N TYR A 262 -13.54 28.59 17.68
CA TYR A 262 -13.35 27.44 18.56
C TYR A 262 -12.79 27.93 19.90
N ASN A 263 -13.25 27.34 20.99
CA ASN A 263 -12.79 27.69 22.33
C ASN A 263 -11.47 26.98 22.63
N LEU A 264 -10.39 27.75 22.75
CA LEU A 264 -9.05 27.23 23.08
C LEU A 264 -8.77 27.14 24.56
N ASN A 265 -9.61 27.78 25.36
CA ASN A 265 -9.36 27.92 26.78
C ASN A 265 -10.25 26.89 27.51
N ASN A 266 -9.66 26.10 28.41
CA ASN A 266 -10.37 25.15 29.29
C ASN A 266 -11.20 25.84 30.40
N ASN A 267 -11.67 27.06 30.11
CA ASN A 267 -12.42 27.93 31.00
C ASN A 267 -13.91 27.51 31.10
N ILE A 268 -14.33 26.59 30.23
CA ILE A 268 -15.70 26.09 30.16
C ILE A 268 -15.66 24.57 30.32
N GLN A 269 -16.47 24.06 31.25
CA GLN A 269 -16.52 22.63 31.57
C GLN A 269 -17.93 22.10 31.36
N LEU A 270 -18.05 20.84 30.92
CA LEU A 270 -19.33 20.14 30.83
C LEU A 270 -19.63 19.49 32.18
N LEU A 271 -20.79 19.83 32.76
CA LEU A 271 -21.27 19.21 33.99
C LEU A 271 -22.30 18.13 33.69
N GLY A 272 -22.10 16.95 34.27
CA GLY A 272 -23.01 15.81 34.17
C GLY A 272 -22.27 14.52 33.82
N ARG A 273 -22.92 13.38 34.02
CA ARG A 273 -22.29 12.06 33.90
C ARG A 273 -22.19 11.62 32.43
N LEU A 274 -20.96 11.59 31.91
CA LEU A 274 -20.64 10.86 30.68
C LEU A 274 -20.40 9.37 31.00
N PRO A 275 -20.39 8.47 30.00
CA PRO A 275 -19.99 7.09 30.19
C PRO A 275 -18.57 6.99 30.78
N ASP A 276 -18.28 5.92 31.53
CA ASP A 276 -16.99 5.76 32.22
C ASP A 276 -15.77 5.76 31.28
N GLN A 277 -15.98 5.37 30.01
CA GLN A 277 -14.95 5.40 28.96
C GLN A 277 -15.53 5.93 27.66
N SER A 278 -14.68 6.59 26.87
CA SER A 278 -14.99 6.96 25.49
C SER A 278 -15.23 5.69 24.66
N PRO A 279 -16.40 5.54 24.00
CA PRO A 279 -16.66 4.45 23.07
C PRO A 279 -15.69 4.44 21.87
N TYR A 280 -15.08 5.58 21.55
CA TYR A 280 -14.11 5.73 20.47
C TYR A 280 -12.67 5.39 20.89
N LEU A 281 -12.11 6.15 21.84
CA LEU A 281 -10.72 6.00 22.30
C LEU A 281 -10.53 4.82 23.26
N LYS A 282 -11.62 4.31 23.87
CA LYS A 282 -11.58 3.30 24.94
C LYS A 282 -10.73 3.71 26.14
N VAL A 283 -10.61 5.01 26.37
CA VAL A 283 -9.96 5.61 27.54
C VAL A 283 -10.98 6.44 28.32
N PRO A 284 -10.78 6.67 29.63
CA PRO A 284 -11.62 7.58 30.40
C PRO A 284 -11.61 8.99 29.79
N TYR A 285 -12.75 9.66 29.80
CA TYR A 285 -12.81 11.07 29.42
C TYR A 285 -11.88 11.90 30.29
N ALA A 286 -11.21 12.90 29.70
CA ALA A 286 -10.40 13.84 30.47
C ALA A 286 -11.29 14.67 31.40
N GLY A 287 -11.30 14.29 32.68
CA GLY A 287 -12.02 14.98 33.75
C GLY A 287 -11.19 16.11 34.35
N LEU A 288 -11.87 17.20 34.72
CA LEU A 288 -11.31 18.32 35.49
C LEU A 288 -11.77 18.30 36.97
N GLY A 289 -12.62 17.34 37.36
CA GLY A 289 -13.19 17.14 38.70
C GLY A 289 -14.29 16.07 38.71
N GLU A 290 -14.99 15.87 39.85
CA GLU A 290 -16.18 15.01 39.92
C GLU A 290 -17.28 15.51 38.96
N ASP A 291 -17.73 14.65 38.05
CA ASP A 291 -18.74 14.93 37.02
C ASP A 291 -18.46 16.18 36.14
N SER A 292 -17.19 16.53 35.96
CA SER A 292 -16.75 17.67 35.13
C SER A 292 -15.77 17.22 34.04
N TYR A 293 -16.14 17.44 32.78
CA TYR A 293 -15.43 16.92 31.62
C TYR A 293 -15.04 18.03 30.62
N ASN A 294 -13.90 17.83 29.95
CA ASN A 294 -13.53 18.61 28.77
C ASN A 294 -14.46 18.31 27.59
N PHE A 295 -14.66 19.28 26.70
CA PHE A 295 -15.52 19.14 25.52
C PHE A 295 -15.26 20.25 24.50
N ASN A 296 -15.51 19.96 23.23
CA ASN A 296 -15.30 20.90 22.15
C ASN A 296 -16.46 21.89 22.05
N LEU A 297 -16.18 23.19 22.14
CA LEU A 297 -17.19 24.24 21.99
C LEU A 297 -16.86 25.16 20.81
N TYR A 298 -17.83 25.28 19.89
CA TYR A 298 -17.73 26.11 18.70
C TYR A 298 -18.76 27.25 18.69
N GLY A 299 -18.32 28.41 18.20
CA GLY A 299 -19.16 29.53 17.84
C GLY A 299 -19.27 29.63 16.32
N ALA A 300 -20.49 29.55 15.77
CA ALA A 300 -20.70 29.51 14.33
C ALA A 300 -21.71 30.56 13.85
N ASP A 301 -21.53 31.02 12.62
CA ASP A 301 -22.51 31.84 11.90
C ASP A 301 -23.67 30.98 11.34
N SER A 302 -24.81 31.63 11.09
CA SER A 302 -26.00 30.97 10.51
C SER A 302 -25.74 30.22 9.19
N PHE A 303 -24.72 30.63 8.44
CA PHE A 303 -24.31 29.97 7.20
C PHE A 303 -23.81 28.54 7.43
N ILE A 304 -23.08 28.31 8.53
CA ILE A 304 -22.48 27.02 8.87
C ILE A 304 -23.57 26.04 9.33
N PHE A 305 -24.47 26.50 10.21
CA PHE A 305 -25.60 25.69 10.68
C PHE A 305 -26.53 25.21 9.56
N LYS A 306 -26.63 25.95 8.44
CA LYS A 306 -27.43 25.55 7.28
C LYS A 306 -26.81 24.42 6.47
N GLN A 307 -25.52 24.15 6.65
CA GLN A 307 -24.80 23.12 5.92
C GLN A 307 -24.67 21.82 6.72
N MET A 308 -24.89 21.89 8.03
CA MET A 308 -24.87 20.73 8.90
C MET A 308 -25.99 19.75 8.52
N LYS A 309 -25.64 18.47 8.44
CA LYS A 309 -26.61 17.40 8.25
C LYS A 309 -27.24 17.06 9.60
N ILE A 310 -28.55 17.34 9.72
CA ILE A 310 -29.30 17.12 10.96
C ILE A 310 -29.64 15.63 11.08
N LEU A 311 -29.31 15.04 12.22
CA LEU A 311 -29.63 13.65 12.57
C LEU A 311 -30.92 13.57 13.38
N ASP A 312 -31.13 14.51 14.30
CA ASP A 312 -32.30 14.59 15.17
C ASP A 312 -32.67 16.06 15.46
N GLY A 313 -33.97 16.34 15.58
CA GLY A 313 -34.52 17.68 15.80
C GLY A 313 -34.59 18.58 14.56
N LYS A 314 -34.75 19.89 14.79
CA LYS A 314 -34.81 20.93 13.73
C LYS A 314 -34.15 22.22 14.22
N ILE A 315 -33.26 22.79 13.41
CA ILE A 315 -32.59 24.06 13.75
C ILE A 315 -33.53 25.25 13.47
N ASN A 316 -33.86 26.00 14.52
CA ASN A 316 -34.56 27.28 14.42
C ASN A 316 -33.65 28.42 14.87
N TRP A 317 -33.22 29.24 13.91
CA TRP A 317 -32.28 30.34 14.16
C TRP A 317 -32.78 31.34 15.20
N LYS A 318 -34.06 31.74 15.16
CA LYS A 318 -34.62 32.71 16.10
C LYS A 318 -34.52 32.22 17.55
N LEU A 319 -34.80 30.94 17.77
CA LEU A 319 -34.68 30.31 19.09
C LEU A 319 -33.22 30.12 19.49
N LEU A 320 -32.35 29.73 18.55
CA LEU A 320 -30.93 29.49 18.83
C LEU A 320 -30.23 30.81 19.24
N SER A 321 -30.56 31.92 18.57
CA SER A 321 -30.06 33.27 18.90
C SER A 321 -30.48 33.78 20.28
N THR A 322 -31.47 33.16 20.95
CA THR A 322 -31.81 33.53 22.34
C THR A 322 -30.73 33.14 23.35
N GLY A 323 -29.79 32.26 22.98
CA GLY A 323 -28.74 31.76 23.86
C GLY A 323 -29.23 30.78 24.94
N LYS A 324 -30.48 30.31 24.85
CA LYS A 324 -31.05 29.25 25.71
C LYS A 324 -30.87 27.84 25.14
N TYR A 325 -30.44 27.75 23.88
CA TYR A 325 -30.32 26.50 23.14
C TYR A 325 -28.90 26.28 22.63
N ILE A 326 -28.53 25.02 22.45
CA ILE A 326 -27.25 24.58 21.91
C ILE A 326 -27.48 23.46 20.89
N ILE A 327 -26.55 23.29 19.96
CA ILE A 327 -26.57 22.17 19.01
C ILE A 327 -25.50 21.17 19.42
N TYR A 328 -25.86 19.90 19.46
CA TYR A 328 -24.91 18.82 19.72
C TYR A 328 -24.35 18.30 18.40
N GLY A 329 -23.02 18.24 18.31
CA GLY A 329 -22.31 17.59 17.22
C GLY A 329 -22.06 16.14 17.60
N ALA A 330 -22.79 15.22 16.99
CA ALA A 330 -22.46 13.80 17.06
C ALA A 330 -21.18 13.57 16.24
N GLU A 331 -20.18 12.94 16.86
CA GLU A 331 -18.90 12.74 16.22
C GLU A 331 -19.02 11.83 14.99
N TYR A 332 -18.31 12.25 13.96
CA TYR A 332 -18.16 11.60 12.67
C TYR A 332 -17.04 10.56 12.79
N ASP A 333 -17.27 9.35 12.30
CA ASP A 333 -16.24 8.31 12.31
C ASP A 333 -15.01 8.76 11.49
N HIS A 334 -13.90 9.06 12.17
CA HIS A 334 -12.63 9.45 11.55
C HIS A 334 -11.80 8.25 11.05
N ARG A 335 -12.32 7.02 11.07
CA ARG A 335 -11.59 5.81 10.62
C ARG A 335 -11.47 5.70 9.09
N GLY A 336 -10.81 6.67 8.45
CA GLY A 336 -10.25 6.56 7.10
C GLY A 336 -11.16 5.88 6.05
N PHE A 337 -10.54 5.12 5.14
CA PHE A 337 -11.18 4.46 4.00
C PHE A 337 -12.21 3.35 4.36
N ALA A 338 -12.62 3.17 5.62
CA ALA A 338 -13.58 2.13 6.04
C ALA A 338 -14.96 2.71 6.44
N TYR A 339 -15.36 3.82 5.84
CA TYR A 339 -16.56 4.57 6.21
C TYR A 339 -17.80 4.21 5.37
N SER A 340 -18.91 3.91 6.05
CA SER A 340 -20.21 3.47 5.47
C SER A 340 -21.26 4.57 5.23
N GLY A 341 -20.96 5.84 5.48
CA GLY A 341 -21.95 6.92 5.30
C GLY A 341 -22.93 7.12 6.46
N LYS A 342 -22.78 6.39 7.58
CA LYS A 342 -23.76 6.36 8.68
C LYS A 342 -23.07 6.50 10.03
N ALA A 343 -23.50 7.50 10.82
CA ALA A 343 -23.14 7.61 12.23
C ALA A 343 -23.68 6.38 12.99
N ASP A 344 -22.82 5.69 13.75
CA ASP A 344 -23.26 4.61 14.61
C ASP A 344 -24.09 5.21 15.75
N LYS A 345 -25.34 4.75 15.91
CA LYS A 345 -26.25 5.23 16.94
C LYS A 345 -25.69 5.06 18.35
N LYS A 346 -24.73 4.14 18.54
CA LYS A 346 -24.03 3.91 19.81
C LYS A 346 -23.16 5.09 20.27
N TRP A 347 -22.81 6.01 19.39
CA TRP A 347 -21.89 7.12 19.68
C TRP A 347 -22.61 8.47 19.89
N ILE A 348 -23.94 8.45 19.94
CA ILE A 348 -24.76 9.64 20.18
C ILE A 348 -25.07 9.72 21.67
N HIS A 349 -24.47 10.68 22.37
CA HIS A 349 -24.66 10.87 23.81
C HIS A 349 -25.90 11.69 24.14
N TYR A 350 -26.34 12.55 23.22
CA TYR A 350 -27.43 13.48 23.46
C TYR A 350 -28.40 13.60 22.27
N HIS A 351 -29.67 13.79 22.61
CA HIS A 351 -30.77 13.92 21.67
C HIS A 351 -31.44 15.30 21.74
N SER A 352 -32.24 15.60 20.72
CA SER A 352 -33.01 16.83 20.68
C SER A 352 -33.99 16.89 21.85
N GLY A 353 -33.89 17.94 22.67
CA GLY A 353 -34.75 18.15 23.83
C GLY A 353 -34.04 18.00 25.17
N ASP A 354 -32.89 17.32 25.19
CA ASP A 354 -32.08 17.11 26.39
C ASP A 354 -31.53 18.44 26.94
N ARG A 355 -31.07 18.42 28.19
CA ARG A 355 -30.50 19.57 28.87
C ARG A 355 -29.07 19.29 29.25
N VAL A 356 -28.18 20.21 28.89
CA VAL A 356 -26.75 20.16 29.24
C VAL A 356 -26.39 21.39 30.06
N THR A 357 -25.58 21.22 31.09
CA THR A 357 -25.15 22.32 31.94
C THR A 357 -23.66 22.55 31.74
N LEU A 358 -23.31 23.79 31.38
CA LEU A 358 -21.92 24.22 31.22
C LEU A 358 -21.53 25.06 32.43
N ASN A 359 -20.36 24.80 32.98
CA ASN A 359 -19.71 25.67 33.96
C ASN A 359 -18.85 26.68 33.20
N VAL A 360 -19.26 27.95 33.17
CA VAL A 360 -18.51 29.03 32.52
C VAL A 360 -17.90 29.90 33.61
N ASN A 361 -16.58 29.82 33.82
CA ASN A 361 -15.87 30.60 34.85
C ASN A 361 -16.55 30.54 36.25
N GLY A 362 -17.01 29.35 36.66
CA GLY A 362 -17.67 29.13 37.96
C GLY A 362 -19.19 29.35 37.98
N LYS A 363 -19.79 29.86 36.89
CA LYS A 363 -21.25 30.02 36.77
C LYS A 363 -21.86 28.89 35.96
N LYS A 364 -22.81 28.18 36.57
CA LYS A 364 -23.59 27.13 35.90
C LYS A 364 -24.62 27.75 34.95
N LYS A 365 -24.57 27.35 33.68
CA LYS A 365 -25.51 27.78 32.64
C LYS A 365 -26.07 26.55 31.93
N THR A 366 -27.38 26.36 32.02
CA THR A 366 -28.07 25.23 31.40
C THR A 366 -28.61 25.61 30.02
N PHE A 367 -28.36 24.77 29.04
CA PHE A 367 -28.85 24.89 27.67
C PHE A 367 -29.73 23.70 27.32
N LYS A 368 -30.75 23.94 26.50
CA LYS A 368 -31.56 22.88 25.89
C LYS A 368 -31.00 22.53 24.51
N ILE A 369 -30.80 21.25 24.24
CA ILE A 369 -30.33 20.78 22.93
C ILE A 369 -31.47 20.95 21.92
N MET A 370 -31.21 21.71 20.87
CA MET A 370 -32.18 22.02 19.82
C MET A 370 -32.21 20.96 18.73
N ALA A 371 -31.03 20.45 18.38
CA ALA A 371 -30.84 19.47 17.34
C ALA A 371 -29.50 18.76 17.55
N THR A 372 -29.43 17.53 17.07
CA THR A 372 -28.20 16.76 16.93
C THR A 372 -27.81 16.75 15.47
N ALA A 373 -26.58 17.16 15.17
CA ALA A 373 -26.05 17.26 13.82
C ALA A 373 -24.79 16.41 13.67
N GLU A 374 -24.57 15.91 12.45
CA GLU A 374 -23.33 15.25 12.07
C GLU A 374 -22.20 16.29 12.00
N THR A 375 -21.11 16.03 12.73
CA THR A 375 -19.87 16.80 12.58
C THR A 375 -19.18 16.46 11.26
N ASN A 376 -18.35 17.36 10.73
CA ASN A 376 -17.48 17.09 9.59
C ASN A 376 -16.30 18.06 9.59
N HIS A 377 -15.26 17.83 8.77
CA HIS A 377 -14.06 18.67 8.71
C HIS A 377 -14.33 20.15 8.36
N THR A 378 -15.54 20.51 7.92
CA THR A 378 -15.96 21.92 7.74
C THR A 378 -16.42 22.55 9.04
N THR A 379 -17.07 21.77 9.90
CA THR A 379 -17.74 22.24 11.12
C THR A 379 -16.98 21.85 12.38
N THR A 380 -15.97 21.00 12.30
CA THR A 380 -15.05 20.65 13.39
C THR A 380 -13.59 20.79 12.97
N GLU A 381 -12.72 20.96 13.96
CA GLU A 381 -11.28 20.91 13.77
C GLU A 381 -10.80 19.47 13.57
N GLU A 382 -9.80 19.29 12.70
CA GLU A 382 -9.32 17.98 12.21
C GLU A 382 -8.70 17.11 13.32
N ASN A 383 -8.39 17.69 14.49
CA ASN A 383 -7.85 17.02 15.67
C ASN A 383 -8.59 17.39 16.98
N ALA A 384 -9.89 17.70 16.92
CA ALA A 384 -10.65 18.14 18.10
C ALA A 384 -10.59 17.15 19.28
N ILE A 385 -10.43 15.86 18.99
CA ILE A 385 -10.26 14.79 19.98
C ILE A 385 -8.90 14.88 20.71
N ASP A 386 -7.80 15.14 20.00
CA ASP A 386 -6.45 15.18 20.61
C ASP A 386 -6.24 16.40 21.51
N TYR A 387 -6.93 17.51 21.23
CA TYR A 387 -6.76 18.74 22.00
C TYR A 387 -7.47 18.73 23.35
N GLN A 388 -8.66 18.14 23.41
CA GLN A 388 -9.48 18.13 24.63
C GLN A 388 -9.66 16.74 25.24
N ASN A 389 -9.14 15.68 24.60
CA ASN A 389 -9.40 14.28 24.93
C ASN A 389 -10.90 14.01 25.11
N SER A 390 -11.73 14.62 24.25
CA SER A 390 -13.17 14.54 24.33
C SER A 390 -13.81 14.52 22.95
N GLU A 391 -14.65 13.51 22.74
CA GLU A 391 -15.50 13.31 21.56
C GLU A 391 -16.79 14.15 21.59
N VAL A 392 -17.04 14.85 22.71
CA VAL A 392 -18.27 15.63 22.89
C VAL A 392 -18.10 17.01 22.28
N THR A 393 -18.91 17.32 21.26
CA THR A 393 -18.86 18.60 20.55
C THR A 393 -20.18 19.36 20.65
N PHE A 394 -20.12 20.67 20.93
CA PHE A 394 -21.28 21.55 20.95
C PHE A 394 -21.07 22.83 20.12
N TYR A 395 -22.18 23.37 19.63
CA TYR A 395 -22.21 24.60 18.81
C TYR A 395 -23.18 25.64 19.35
N LEU A 396 -22.71 26.89 19.39
CA LEU A 396 -23.48 28.08 19.73
C LEU A 396 -23.45 29.10 18.59
N PRO A 397 -24.45 30.00 18.49
CA PRO A 397 -24.34 31.17 17.64
C PRO A 397 -23.11 31.99 18.01
N LEU A 398 -22.39 32.49 17.01
CA LEU A 398 -21.17 33.27 17.19
C LEU A 398 -21.35 34.45 18.17
N GLN A 399 -22.51 35.11 18.14
CA GLN A 399 -22.85 36.20 19.06
C GLN A 399 -22.85 35.75 20.52
N ILE A 400 -23.49 34.61 20.82
CA ILE A 400 -23.57 34.05 22.17
C ILE A 400 -22.21 33.49 22.60
N PHE A 401 -21.52 32.79 21.70
CA PHE A 401 -20.18 32.27 21.94
C PHE A 401 -19.20 33.37 22.38
N ASN A 402 -19.21 34.51 21.68
CA ASN A 402 -18.37 35.68 22.01
C ASN A 402 -18.72 36.35 23.34
N THR A 403 -19.87 36.04 23.96
CA THR A 403 -20.18 36.49 25.33
C THR A 403 -19.61 35.56 26.39
N LEU A 404 -19.34 34.30 26.05
CA LEU A 404 -18.85 33.26 26.96
C LEU A 404 -17.33 33.10 26.90
N THR A 405 -16.72 33.49 25.77
CA THR A 405 -15.30 33.31 25.47
C THR A 405 -14.71 34.63 24.96
N ASN A 406 -13.39 34.78 25.11
CA ASN A 406 -12.69 35.89 24.47
C ASN A 406 -12.75 35.73 22.94
N LYS A 407 -12.93 36.82 22.19
CA LYS A 407 -13.06 36.82 20.72
C LYS A 407 -11.87 36.12 20.04
N GLN A 408 -12.00 34.83 19.79
CA GLN A 408 -11.02 34.00 19.09
C GLN A 408 -11.63 33.58 17.74
N THR A 409 -11.18 34.21 16.66
CA THR A 409 -11.63 33.89 15.30
C THR A 409 -10.60 32.99 14.64
N GLN A 410 -11.00 31.79 14.22
CA GLN A 410 -10.03 30.80 13.74
C GLN A 410 -10.18 30.53 12.26
N ARG A 411 -11.42 30.46 11.74
CA ARG A 411 -11.67 30.12 10.33
C ARG A 411 -12.74 30.98 9.68
N PHE A 412 -12.49 31.38 8.45
CA PHE A 412 -13.49 31.94 7.55
C PHE A 412 -13.84 30.91 6.48
N ILE A 413 -15.11 30.53 6.43
CA ILE A 413 -15.63 29.43 5.62
C ILE A 413 -16.59 30.00 4.58
N PHE A 414 -16.39 29.71 3.30
CA PHE A 414 -17.20 30.30 2.25
C PHE A 414 -17.27 29.48 0.96
N ASN A 415 -18.31 29.77 0.17
CA ASN A 415 -18.53 29.22 -1.15
C ASN A 415 -18.18 30.25 -2.22
N VAL A 416 -17.71 29.75 -3.36
CA VAL A 416 -17.30 30.56 -4.50
C VAL A 416 -18.12 30.25 -5.76
N GLN A 417 -18.07 31.12 -6.74
CA GLN A 417 -18.66 30.96 -8.06
C GLN A 417 -17.74 31.54 -9.14
N GLY A 418 -17.65 30.88 -10.28
CA GLY A 418 -16.77 31.32 -11.37
C GLY A 418 -15.29 31.09 -11.09
N SER A 419 -14.44 31.93 -11.70
CA SER A 419 -12.97 31.81 -11.62
C SER A 419 -12.44 32.20 -10.23
N THR A 420 -11.54 31.38 -9.67
CA THR A 420 -10.91 31.58 -8.36
C THR A 420 -9.45 32.05 -8.46
N VAL A 421 -8.94 32.36 -9.66
CA VAL A 421 -7.52 32.62 -9.90
C VAL A 421 -6.99 33.77 -9.03
N ASP A 422 -7.69 34.90 -9.00
CA ASP A 422 -7.26 36.08 -8.23
C ASP A 422 -7.34 35.84 -6.71
N LEU A 423 -8.35 35.08 -6.27
CA LEU A 423 -8.51 34.68 -4.87
C LEU A 423 -7.38 33.74 -4.44
N ASP A 424 -7.09 32.71 -5.25
CA ASP A 424 -6.02 31.75 -4.98
C ASP A 424 -4.66 32.46 -4.93
N HIS A 425 -4.43 33.44 -5.80
CA HIS A 425 -3.22 34.28 -5.78
C HIS A 425 -3.15 35.11 -4.50
N TYR A 426 -4.22 35.81 -4.14
CA TYR A 426 -4.29 36.61 -2.92
C TYR A 426 -4.04 35.77 -1.66
N LEU A 427 -4.67 34.61 -1.54
CA LEU A 427 -4.52 33.73 -0.39
C LEU A 427 -3.08 33.23 -0.23
N LYS A 428 -2.41 32.91 -1.34
CA LYS A 428 -0.99 32.51 -1.34
C LYS A 428 -0.05 33.64 -0.94
N VAL A 429 -0.20 34.83 -1.51
CA VAL A 429 0.67 35.99 -1.23
C VAL A 429 0.60 36.42 0.24
N ASN A 430 -0.57 36.30 0.85
CA ASN A 430 -0.77 36.66 2.26
C ASN A 430 -0.54 35.48 3.22
N HIS A 431 0.02 34.36 2.74
CA HIS A 431 0.33 33.17 3.54
C HIS A 431 -0.83 32.63 4.38
N PHE A 432 -2.06 32.71 3.86
CA PHE A 432 -3.19 32.07 4.51
C PHE A 432 -3.08 30.55 4.41
N TYR A 433 -3.45 29.86 5.47
CA TYR A 433 -3.76 28.44 5.38
C TYR A 433 -5.12 28.29 4.72
N VAL A 434 -5.15 27.51 3.64
CA VAL A 434 -6.34 27.28 2.83
C VAL A 434 -6.56 25.79 2.71
N LEU A 435 -7.77 25.37 3.06
CA LEU A 435 -8.28 24.04 2.81
C LEU A 435 -9.48 24.19 1.86
N SER A 436 -9.25 23.88 0.59
CA SER A 436 -10.26 23.94 -0.48
C SER A 436 -10.54 22.57 -1.07
N LYS A 437 -11.74 22.37 -1.62
CA LYS A 437 -12.08 21.12 -2.33
C LYS A 437 -11.08 20.77 -3.43
N LYS A 438 -10.55 21.78 -4.12
CA LYS A 438 -9.53 21.63 -5.15
C LYS A 438 -8.20 21.14 -4.56
N GLN A 439 -7.78 21.67 -3.41
CA GLN A 439 -6.56 21.19 -2.73
C GLN A 439 -6.73 19.78 -2.18
N ILE A 440 -7.88 19.45 -1.57
CA ILE A 440 -8.17 18.09 -1.10
C ILE A 440 -8.10 17.11 -2.28
N ALA A 441 -8.83 17.39 -3.36
CA ALA A 441 -8.83 16.53 -4.54
C ALA A 441 -7.42 16.40 -5.16
N ASN A 442 -6.64 17.49 -5.20
CA ASN A 442 -5.26 17.44 -5.67
C ASN A 442 -4.35 16.64 -4.74
N SER A 443 -4.51 16.74 -3.42
CA SER A 443 -3.78 15.96 -2.43
C SER A 443 -4.09 14.48 -2.54
N VAL A 444 -5.37 14.12 -2.69
CA VAL A 444 -5.81 12.73 -2.96
C VAL A 444 -5.20 12.23 -4.26
N ASN A 445 -5.29 12.99 -5.35
CA ASN A 445 -4.68 12.63 -6.64
C ASN A 445 -3.16 12.48 -6.55
N LYS A 446 -2.48 13.31 -5.75
CA LYS A 446 -1.03 13.18 -5.51
C LYS A 446 -0.72 11.88 -4.76
N LYS A 447 -1.54 11.50 -3.77
CA LYS A 447 -1.42 10.23 -3.05
C LYS A 447 -1.67 9.03 -3.96
N ILE A 448 -2.72 9.05 -4.79
CA ILE A 448 -3.01 8.01 -5.79
C ILE A 448 -1.82 7.85 -6.73
N LYS A 449 -1.32 8.94 -7.33
CA LYS A 449 -0.16 8.88 -8.23
C LYS A 449 1.10 8.32 -7.55
N SER A 450 1.33 8.66 -6.29
CA SER A 450 2.45 8.11 -5.53
C SER A 450 2.27 6.61 -5.26
N SER A 451 1.06 6.17 -4.94
CA SER A 451 0.69 4.75 -4.77
C SER A 451 0.92 3.98 -6.07
N GLU A 452 0.41 4.50 -7.18
CA GLU A 452 0.56 3.92 -8.53
C GLU A 452 2.05 3.71 -8.88
N GLN A 453 2.88 4.73 -8.66
CA GLN A 453 4.31 4.66 -8.93
C GLN A 453 5.03 3.57 -8.13
N ILE A 454 4.75 3.47 -6.82
CA ILE A 454 5.32 2.44 -5.93
C ILE A 454 4.85 1.06 -6.41
N GLY A 455 3.56 0.94 -6.69
CA GLY A 455 2.93 -0.30 -7.15
C GLY A 455 3.53 -0.79 -8.47
N ILE A 456 3.77 0.10 -9.42
CA ILE A 456 4.41 -0.22 -10.71
C ILE A 456 5.82 -0.78 -10.49
N VAL A 457 6.64 -0.16 -9.64
CA VAL A 457 8.01 -0.63 -9.38
C VAL A 457 7.99 -2.04 -8.79
N ILE A 458 7.24 -2.25 -7.71
CA ILE A 458 7.12 -3.55 -7.04
C ILE A 458 6.63 -4.62 -8.01
N ASN A 459 5.59 -4.30 -8.77
CA ASN A 459 5.03 -5.24 -9.72
C ASN A 459 6.00 -5.55 -10.87
N ALA A 460 6.77 -4.57 -11.35
CA ALA A 460 7.79 -4.79 -12.37
C ALA A 460 8.85 -5.78 -11.89
N PHE A 461 9.28 -5.70 -10.62
CA PHE A 461 10.19 -6.68 -10.03
C PHE A 461 9.56 -8.07 -9.94
N ILE A 462 8.37 -8.22 -9.35
CA ILE A 462 7.73 -9.53 -9.18
C ILE A 462 7.41 -10.18 -10.54
N SER A 463 6.81 -9.42 -11.45
CA SER A 463 6.46 -9.89 -12.81
C SER A 463 7.72 -10.18 -13.64
N GLY A 464 8.75 -9.34 -13.54
CA GLY A 464 10.04 -9.54 -14.22
C GLY A 464 10.75 -10.80 -13.72
N LEU A 465 10.82 -11.02 -12.41
CA LEU A 465 11.37 -12.24 -11.82
C LEU A 465 10.55 -13.48 -12.22
N GLY A 466 9.22 -13.38 -12.21
CA GLY A 466 8.34 -14.42 -12.71
C GLY A 466 8.60 -14.78 -14.17
N LEU A 467 8.80 -13.78 -15.02
CA LEU A 467 9.06 -13.93 -16.45
C LEU A 467 10.42 -14.56 -16.72
N LEU A 468 11.47 -14.11 -16.01
CA LEU A 468 12.80 -14.72 -16.07
C LEU A 468 12.79 -16.18 -15.59
N CYS A 469 12.11 -16.47 -14.47
CA CYS A 469 11.93 -17.83 -13.96
C CYS A 469 11.22 -18.73 -14.98
N LEU A 470 10.22 -18.19 -15.68
CA LEU A 470 9.44 -18.92 -16.68
C LEU A 470 10.27 -19.21 -17.95
N ILE A 471 11.02 -18.23 -18.45
CA ILE A 471 11.97 -18.42 -19.57
C ILE A 471 12.98 -19.52 -19.22
N ASN A 472 13.61 -19.41 -18.06
CA ASN A 472 14.62 -20.38 -17.62
C ASN A 472 14.01 -21.78 -17.44
N SER A 473 12.79 -21.87 -16.89
CA SER A 473 12.08 -23.14 -16.76
C SER A 473 11.83 -23.79 -18.12
N PHE A 474 11.45 -23.04 -19.15
CA PHE A 474 11.27 -23.58 -20.50
C PHE A 474 12.57 -24.05 -21.13
N ILE A 475 13.66 -23.28 -20.98
CA ILE A 475 14.99 -23.66 -21.47
C ILE A 475 15.45 -24.97 -20.83
N ILE A 476 15.32 -25.08 -19.50
CA ILE A 476 15.69 -26.29 -18.77
C ILE A 476 14.83 -27.47 -19.21
N ASP A 477 13.52 -27.27 -19.35
CA ASP A 477 12.57 -28.33 -19.71
C ASP A 477 12.87 -28.92 -21.11
N VAL A 478 13.29 -28.08 -22.06
CA VAL A 478 13.78 -28.52 -23.38
C VAL A 478 15.11 -29.26 -23.25
N ASN A 479 16.06 -28.73 -22.47
CA ASN A 479 17.38 -29.34 -22.30
C ASN A 479 17.29 -30.71 -21.62
N ILE A 480 16.41 -30.91 -20.65
CA ILE A 480 16.20 -32.20 -19.97
C ILE A 480 15.61 -33.23 -20.94
N ARG A 481 14.65 -32.84 -21.78
CA ARG A 481 14.05 -33.72 -22.79
C ARG A 481 14.90 -33.90 -24.05
N ARG A 482 16.13 -33.37 -24.07
CA ARG A 482 16.98 -33.43 -25.26
C ARG A 482 17.23 -34.87 -25.73
N ARG A 483 17.45 -35.81 -24.81
CA ARG A 483 17.61 -37.24 -25.15
C ARG A 483 16.36 -37.82 -25.81
N ASP A 484 15.18 -37.53 -25.29
CA ASP A 484 13.91 -38.00 -25.84
C ASP A 484 13.68 -37.43 -27.25
N ILE A 485 14.05 -36.16 -27.46
CA ILE A 485 13.98 -35.50 -28.78
C ILE A 485 14.95 -36.16 -29.78
N TRP A 486 16.14 -36.57 -29.34
CA TRP A 486 17.09 -37.30 -30.17
C TRP A 486 16.60 -38.70 -30.54
N ILE A 487 15.96 -39.41 -29.61
CA ILE A 487 15.33 -40.70 -29.91
C ILE A 487 14.21 -40.52 -30.95
N LEU A 488 13.38 -39.49 -30.81
CA LEU A 488 12.34 -39.17 -31.80
C LEU A 488 12.91 -38.84 -33.18
N ARG A 489 14.05 -38.13 -33.25
CA ARG A 489 14.79 -37.93 -34.51
C ARG A 489 15.29 -39.23 -35.11
N ALA A 490 15.85 -40.12 -34.29
CA ALA A 490 16.36 -41.42 -34.75
C ALA A 490 15.24 -42.31 -35.32
N VAL A 491 14.01 -42.15 -34.84
CA VAL A 491 12.81 -42.85 -35.37
C VAL A 491 12.29 -42.22 -36.68
N GLY A 492 12.82 -41.06 -37.10
CA GLY A 492 12.51 -40.43 -38.38
C GLY A 492 11.77 -39.10 -38.29
N MET A 493 11.54 -38.55 -37.10
CA MET A 493 10.85 -37.28 -36.92
C MET A 493 11.70 -36.10 -37.41
N THR A 494 11.13 -35.26 -38.28
CA THR A 494 11.81 -34.11 -38.90
C THR A 494 11.94 -32.92 -37.93
N ASN A 495 12.85 -31.98 -38.26
CA ASN A 495 13.04 -30.77 -37.45
C ASN A 495 11.78 -29.90 -37.37
N SER A 496 11.03 -29.82 -38.46
CA SER A 496 9.78 -29.07 -38.54
C SER A 496 8.72 -29.67 -37.61
N GLU A 497 8.64 -31.01 -37.56
CA GLU A 497 7.73 -31.72 -36.65
C GLU A 497 8.11 -31.52 -35.19
N ILE A 498 9.40 -31.49 -34.84
CA ILE A 498 9.86 -31.25 -33.46
C ILE A 498 9.57 -29.81 -33.04
N ASN A 499 9.83 -28.83 -33.92
CA ASN A 499 9.49 -27.43 -33.68
C ASN A 499 7.97 -27.27 -33.47
N LEU A 500 7.14 -27.93 -34.28
CA LEU A 500 5.69 -27.90 -34.15
C LEU A 500 5.22 -28.55 -32.83
N MET A 501 5.83 -29.67 -32.43
CA MET A 501 5.52 -30.34 -31.16
C MET A 501 5.84 -29.43 -29.96
N LEU A 502 7.01 -28.79 -29.97
CA LEU A 502 7.43 -27.87 -28.91
C LEU A 502 6.51 -26.64 -28.83
N LEU A 503 6.12 -26.08 -29.98
CA LEU A 503 5.18 -24.96 -30.06
C LEU A 503 3.80 -25.35 -29.49
N LYS A 504 3.27 -26.51 -29.87
CA LYS A 504 2.00 -27.03 -29.32
C LYS A 504 2.07 -27.21 -27.80
N ASN A 505 3.15 -27.80 -27.30
CA ASN A 505 3.36 -27.97 -25.86
C ASN A 505 3.42 -26.63 -25.12
N GLY A 506 4.11 -25.64 -25.70
CA GLY A 506 4.17 -24.27 -25.21
C GLY A 506 2.78 -23.60 -25.15
N LEU A 507 1.98 -23.73 -26.20
CA LEU A 507 0.61 -23.22 -26.23
C LEU A 507 -0.32 -23.91 -25.22
N PHE A 508 -0.22 -25.23 -25.07
CA PHE A 508 -0.98 -25.94 -24.02
C PHE A 508 -0.59 -25.50 -22.61
N GLY A 509 0.69 -25.18 -22.39
CA GLY A 509 1.17 -24.55 -21.15
C GLY A 509 0.52 -23.18 -20.92
N PHE A 510 0.50 -22.35 -21.96
CA PHE A 510 -0.14 -21.04 -21.94
C PHE A 510 -1.64 -21.11 -21.64
N ILE A 511 -2.39 -22.01 -22.28
CA ILE A 511 -3.85 -22.16 -22.05
C ILE A 511 -4.14 -22.45 -20.58
N LYS A 512 -3.36 -23.33 -19.94
CA LYS A 512 -3.52 -23.65 -18.50
C LYS A 512 -3.25 -22.43 -17.63
N PHE A 513 -2.18 -21.69 -17.93
CA PHE A 513 -1.85 -20.45 -17.23
C PHE A 513 -2.93 -19.38 -17.41
N PHE A 514 -3.44 -19.22 -18.63
CA PHE A 514 -4.49 -18.26 -18.97
C PHE A 514 -5.80 -18.53 -18.22
N ILE A 515 -6.25 -19.79 -18.20
CA ILE A 515 -7.43 -20.20 -17.43
C ILE A 515 -7.23 -19.91 -15.93
N PHE A 516 -6.05 -20.23 -15.38
CA PHE A 516 -5.73 -19.94 -13.98
C PHE A 516 -5.80 -18.45 -13.67
N VAL A 517 -5.16 -17.61 -14.48
CA VAL A 517 -5.14 -16.15 -14.30
C VAL A 517 -6.54 -15.54 -14.41
N ILE A 518 -7.38 -15.98 -15.35
CA ILE A 518 -8.76 -15.50 -15.48
C ILE A 518 -9.58 -15.83 -14.24
N ILE A 519 -9.56 -17.09 -13.80
CA ILE A 519 -10.34 -17.53 -12.63
C ILE A 519 -9.89 -16.76 -11.39
N SER A 520 -8.58 -16.66 -11.15
CA SER A 520 -8.02 -15.92 -10.03
C SER A 520 -8.40 -14.44 -10.08
N ASN A 521 -8.34 -13.82 -11.26
CA ASN A 521 -8.71 -12.42 -11.43
C ASN A 521 -10.21 -12.18 -11.17
N PHE A 522 -11.07 -13.09 -11.63
CA PHE A 522 -12.51 -12.99 -11.37
C PHE A 522 -12.82 -13.03 -9.86
N VAL A 523 -12.20 -13.95 -9.13
CA VAL A 523 -12.34 -14.05 -7.66
C VAL A 523 -11.81 -12.79 -6.98
N LEU A 524 -10.63 -12.30 -7.40
CA LEU A 524 -10.01 -11.10 -6.86
C LEU A 524 -10.91 -9.87 -7.05
N LEU A 525 -11.37 -9.62 -8.27
CA LEU A 525 -12.23 -8.49 -8.59
C LEU A 525 -13.59 -8.56 -7.90
N GLY A 526 -14.19 -9.76 -7.81
CA GLY A 526 -15.42 -9.98 -7.05
C GLY A 526 -15.25 -9.64 -5.56
N THR A 527 -14.11 -10.01 -4.98
CA THR A 527 -13.78 -9.72 -3.58
C THR A 527 -13.58 -8.22 -3.37
N ILE A 528 -12.82 -7.54 -4.24
CA ILE A 528 -12.61 -6.09 -4.17
C ILE A 528 -13.94 -5.34 -4.31
N LYS A 529 -14.75 -5.69 -5.31
CA LYS A 529 -16.07 -5.05 -5.51
C LYS A 529 -16.97 -5.18 -4.28
N TYR A 530 -16.91 -6.33 -3.59
CA TYR A 530 -17.62 -6.53 -2.34
C TYR A 530 -17.06 -5.64 -1.21
N LEU A 531 -15.74 -5.61 -1.04
CA LEU A 531 -15.06 -4.82 0.00
C LEU A 531 -15.25 -3.30 -0.19
N LEU A 532 -15.27 -2.83 -1.45
CA LEU A 532 -15.39 -1.40 -1.76
C LEU A 532 -16.83 -0.89 -1.74
N LYS A 533 -17.84 -1.76 -1.68
CA LYS A 533 -19.26 -1.39 -1.84
C LYS A 533 -19.72 -0.33 -0.85
N ASP A 534 -19.23 -0.42 0.39
CA ASP A 534 -19.66 0.44 1.48
C ASP A 534 -18.74 1.66 1.66
N ILE A 535 -17.66 1.79 0.89
CA ILE A 535 -16.66 2.85 1.07
C ILE A 535 -17.06 4.09 0.27
N VAL A 536 -17.29 5.20 0.96
CA VAL A 536 -17.58 6.49 0.32
C VAL A 536 -16.35 6.98 -0.47
N GLY A 537 -16.59 7.41 -1.71
CA GLY A 537 -15.52 7.90 -2.59
C GLY A 537 -14.87 6.81 -3.46
N MET A 538 -15.29 5.55 -3.33
CA MET A 538 -14.85 4.47 -4.22
C MET A 538 -15.90 4.17 -5.28
N ARG A 539 -15.49 4.11 -6.54
CA ARG A 539 -16.29 3.66 -7.68
C ARG A 539 -15.54 2.55 -8.37
N PHE A 540 -16.08 1.33 -8.36
CA PHE A 540 -15.41 0.22 -9.02
C PHE A 540 -15.29 0.47 -10.53
N LEU A 541 -14.07 0.81 -10.97
CA LEU A 541 -13.71 1.04 -12.35
C LEU A 541 -12.73 -0.05 -12.79
N MET A 542 -13.00 -0.65 -13.94
CA MET A 542 -12.28 -1.84 -14.38
C MET A 542 -11.50 -1.53 -15.65
N ASN A 543 -10.18 -1.72 -15.58
CA ASN A 543 -9.27 -1.47 -16.69
C ASN A 543 -8.48 -2.75 -17.01
N TYR A 544 -8.80 -3.40 -18.13
CA TYR A 544 -8.15 -4.66 -18.53
C TYR A 544 -6.90 -4.49 -19.39
N PHE A 545 -6.60 -3.26 -19.84
CA PHE A 545 -5.60 -3.04 -20.87
C PHE A 545 -4.20 -3.57 -20.49
N PRO A 546 -3.64 -3.30 -19.29
CA PRO A 546 -2.29 -3.74 -18.94
C PRO A 546 -2.20 -5.27 -18.78
N MET A 547 -3.28 -5.89 -18.32
CA MET A 547 -3.39 -7.34 -18.19
C MET A 547 -3.39 -8.02 -19.57
N THR A 548 -4.12 -7.46 -20.55
CA THR A 548 -4.15 -7.99 -21.92
C THR A 548 -2.77 -7.95 -22.56
N VAL A 549 -2.05 -6.83 -22.45
CA VAL A 549 -0.67 -6.68 -22.97
C VAL A 549 0.25 -7.73 -22.35
N THR A 550 0.18 -7.93 -21.04
CA THR A 550 1.05 -8.88 -20.34
C THR A 550 0.75 -10.33 -20.75
N ILE A 551 -0.53 -10.70 -20.87
CA ILE A 551 -0.94 -12.04 -21.33
C ILE A 551 -0.42 -12.32 -22.76
N LEU A 552 -0.45 -11.33 -23.65
CA LEU A 552 0.11 -11.46 -25.00
C LEU A 552 1.61 -11.75 -24.94
N VAL A 553 2.37 -11.02 -24.14
CA VAL A 553 3.81 -11.27 -23.95
C VAL A 553 4.07 -12.69 -23.44
N VAL A 554 3.30 -13.17 -22.46
CA VAL A 554 3.44 -14.54 -21.94
C VAL A 554 3.11 -15.59 -23.00
N MET A 555 2.11 -15.34 -23.86
CA MET A 555 1.78 -16.21 -24.98
C MET A 555 2.98 -16.36 -25.94
N PHE A 556 3.61 -15.24 -26.32
CA PHE A 556 4.80 -15.25 -27.17
C PHE A 556 5.94 -16.03 -26.53
N ILE A 557 6.25 -15.75 -25.26
CA ILE A 557 7.32 -16.43 -24.53
C ILE A 557 7.07 -17.94 -24.45
N SER A 558 5.85 -18.34 -24.09
CA SER A 558 5.48 -19.75 -23.93
C SER A 558 5.55 -20.52 -25.25
N ALA A 559 5.23 -19.88 -26.38
CA ALA A 559 5.25 -20.52 -27.70
C ALA A 559 6.67 -20.61 -28.30
N PHE A 560 7.45 -19.52 -28.21
CA PHE A 560 8.69 -19.39 -28.99
C PHE A 560 9.96 -19.76 -28.23
N ILE A 561 10.04 -19.53 -26.91
CA ILE A 561 11.25 -19.86 -26.12
C ILE A 561 11.62 -21.35 -26.25
N PRO A 562 10.68 -22.32 -26.15
CA PRO A 562 11.03 -23.73 -26.30
C PRO A 562 11.66 -24.06 -27.66
N VAL A 563 11.19 -23.41 -28.73
CA VAL A 563 11.68 -23.59 -30.10
C VAL A 563 13.09 -23.01 -30.25
N PHE A 564 13.32 -21.79 -29.75
CA PHE A 564 14.65 -21.17 -29.78
C PHE A 564 15.69 -21.93 -28.96
N ALA A 565 15.30 -22.43 -27.78
CA ALA A 565 16.19 -23.24 -26.94
C ALA A 565 16.64 -24.52 -27.66
N TYR A 566 15.72 -25.16 -28.40
CA TYR A 566 16.03 -26.34 -29.20
C TYR A 566 16.95 -26.03 -30.38
N GLN A 567 16.69 -24.96 -31.14
CA GLN A 567 17.52 -24.55 -32.28
C GLN A 567 18.95 -24.23 -31.85
N LYS A 568 19.12 -23.41 -30.80
CA LYS A 568 20.45 -23.08 -30.26
C LYS A 568 21.21 -24.32 -29.79
N GLY A 569 20.52 -25.29 -29.21
CA GLY A 569 21.13 -26.56 -28.81
C GLY A 569 21.68 -27.38 -29.98
N LYS A 570 21.05 -27.29 -31.15
CA LYS A 570 21.46 -27.98 -32.38
C LYS A 570 22.76 -27.39 -32.94
N ASP A 571 22.90 -26.07 -32.95
CA ASP A 571 24.04 -25.39 -33.58
C ASP A 571 25.35 -25.64 -32.79
N VAL A 572 25.27 -25.73 -31.46
CA VAL A 572 26.43 -26.05 -30.61
C VAL A 572 26.96 -27.46 -30.89
N GLU A 573 26.07 -28.45 -31.02
CA GLU A 573 26.47 -29.84 -31.31
C GLU A 573 26.96 -30.02 -32.75
N ARG A 574 26.49 -29.19 -33.70
CA ARG A 574 27.06 -29.17 -35.06
C ARG A 574 28.51 -28.71 -35.04
N ILE A 575 28.83 -27.68 -34.27
CA ILE A 575 30.19 -27.16 -34.11
C ILE A 575 31.07 -28.15 -33.35
N GLU A 576 30.55 -28.80 -32.30
CA GLU A 576 31.31 -29.83 -31.56
C GLU A 576 31.61 -31.06 -32.44
N ASN A 577 30.66 -31.52 -33.27
CA ASN A 577 30.89 -32.66 -34.19
C ASN A 577 31.68 -32.31 -35.46
N GLU A 578 31.83 -31.02 -35.81
CA GLU A 578 32.70 -30.56 -36.90
C GLU A 578 34.14 -30.27 -36.40
N CYS A 579 34.35 -30.15 -35.08
CA CYS A 579 35.67 -29.95 -34.45
C CYS A 579 36.32 -31.23 -33.90
N PHE A 580 35.60 -32.36 -33.89
CA PHE A 580 36.12 -33.71 -33.62
C PHE A 580 36.03 -34.54 -34.90
#